data_AF-A0A3D8HDY8-F1
#
_entry.id   AF-A0A3D8HDY8-F1
#
_cell.length_a   1.000
_cell.length_b   1.000
_cell.length_c   1.000
_cell.angle_alpha   90.00
_cell.angle_beta   90.00
_cell.angle_gamma   90.00
#
_symmetry.space_group_name_H-M   'P 1'
#
loop_
_entity.id
_entity.type
_entity.pdbx_description
1 polymer ?
#
loop_
_entity_poly.entity_id
_entity_poly.type
_entity_poly.pdbx_seq_one_letter_code
_entity_poly.pdbx_strand_id
1 'polypeptide(L)'
;MRIIPFIQILCSCLLAACNSVEPNFPREETLAEELMPLQGITNPIRVEIKHPFLILQNIKLNEGIFHIYDLNSHKLKNTFGKTGEGPDEFTLPWLMQTQLSDLLIADENKFHQFNINKEGIPIFIGTKEPKYTNAIHESSFINDSLFVVDAMYTGPYLHLLSMQDELPKKSWKYRNPDMIDYFADPDMGLAYANEKRIVFCYGYKKQIDFMDTNFNLIKRVKFKFNGPTIINSENQGDVKVSYVYSYLGKHYLYALYFGTSWKENRANSTRGTFLEVFDLDGNPIVRYHLEGRRPVYFAVDEKTFTLYGTGEDGDPEDNLLVYKLSALRTTRN
;
A
#
# COMPACT_ATOMS: atom_id res chain seq x y z
N MET A 1 -50.35 -28.46 51.38
CA MET A 1 -50.36 -27.56 50.20
C MET A 1 -49.05 -26.78 50.21
N ARG A 2 -48.17 -27.07 49.25
CA ARG A 2 -46.86 -26.40 49.10
C ARG A 2 -47.07 -25.06 48.38
N ILE A 3 -46.55 -23.97 48.94
CA ILE A 3 -46.37 -22.70 48.23
C ILE A 3 -44.87 -22.41 48.28
N ILE A 4 -44.23 -22.54 47.12
CA ILE A 4 -42.81 -22.28 46.85
C ILE A 4 -42.67 -20.79 46.51
N PRO A 5 -41.57 -20.10 46.90
CA PRO A 5 -41.49 -18.65 46.85
C PRO A 5 -41.21 -18.13 45.43
N PHE A 6 -41.86 -17.02 45.10
CA PHE A 6 -41.62 -16.24 43.89
C PHE A 6 -40.25 -15.56 44.00
N ILE A 7 -39.23 -16.13 43.37
CA ILE A 7 -37.93 -15.50 43.14
C ILE A 7 -38.10 -14.55 41.95
N GLN A 8 -38.10 -13.24 42.18
CA GLN A 8 -37.90 -12.25 41.12
C GLN A 8 -36.42 -12.25 40.73
N ILE A 9 -36.08 -13.00 39.68
CA ILE A 9 -34.82 -12.78 38.95
C ILE A 9 -35.05 -11.54 38.08
N LEU A 10 -34.46 -10.43 38.52
CA LEU A 10 -34.31 -9.23 37.70
C LEU A 10 -33.30 -9.57 36.60
N CYS A 11 -33.81 -10.02 35.45
CA CYS A 11 -33.02 -10.23 34.25
C CYS A 11 -32.70 -8.85 33.66
N SER A 12 -31.67 -8.20 34.19
CA SER A 12 -31.06 -7.01 33.60
C SER A 12 -30.31 -7.45 32.34
N CYS A 13 -31.05 -7.60 31.25
CA CYS A 13 -30.51 -7.63 29.90
C CYS A 13 -29.75 -6.33 29.67
N LEU A 14 -28.44 -6.35 29.90
CA LEU A 14 -27.50 -5.40 29.33
C LEU A 14 -27.60 -5.54 27.81
N LEU A 15 -28.47 -4.73 27.21
CA LEU A 15 -28.33 -4.31 25.84
C LEU A 15 -27.03 -3.51 25.76
N ALA A 16 -25.91 -4.21 25.67
CA ALA A 16 -24.70 -3.67 25.08
C ALA A 16 -25.04 -3.44 23.60
N ALA A 17 -25.72 -2.33 23.32
CA ALA A 17 -25.71 -1.74 22.00
C ALA A 17 -24.23 -1.48 21.71
N CYS A 18 -23.66 -2.26 20.78
CA CYS A 18 -22.41 -1.93 20.12
C CYS A 18 -22.63 -0.61 19.37
N ASN A 19 -22.59 0.51 20.09
CA ASN A 19 -22.20 1.77 19.51
C ASN A 19 -20.72 1.60 19.18
N SER A 20 -20.43 1.04 18.01
CA SER A 20 -19.10 1.18 17.44
C SER A 20 -18.90 2.68 17.25
N VAL A 21 -18.21 3.30 18.19
CA VAL A 21 -17.80 4.70 18.06
C VAL A 21 -17.02 4.77 16.76
N GLU A 22 -17.50 5.61 15.84
CA GLU A 22 -16.82 5.82 14.56
C GLU A 22 -15.38 6.25 14.85
N PRO A 23 -14.37 5.57 14.28
CA PRO A 23 -12.99 5.94 14.54
C PRO A 23 -12.78 7.41 14.18
N ASN A 24 -12.09 8.14 15.04
CA ASN A 24 -11.75 9.54 14.81
C ASN A 24 -10.23 9.71 14.79
N PHE A 25 -9.74 10.62 13.95
CA PHE A 25 -8.35 11.03 13.97
C PHE A 25 -8.15 12.05 15.09
N PRO A 26 -7.23 11.83 16.04
CA PRO A 26 -7.01 12.75 17.15
C PRO A 26 -6.38 14.08 16.68
N ARG A 27 -5.83 14.11 15.46
CA ARG A 27 -5.23 15.28 14.84
C ARG A 27 -5.53 15.29 13.35
N GLU A 28 -5.82 16.47 12.83
CA GLU A 28 -5.89 16.72 11.39
C GLU A 28 -5.01 17.92 11.05
N GLU A 29 -4.33 17.86 9.91
CA GLU A 29 -3.47 18.93 9.41
C GLU A 29 -3.61 19.09 7.90
N THR A 30 -3.29 20.27 7.41
CA THR A 30 -3.26 20.55 5.98
C THR A 30 -1.81 20.69 5.54
N LEU A 31 -1.43 20.00 4.47
CA LEU A 31 -0.08 20.01 3.91
C LEU A 31 -0.09 20.51 2.47
N ALA A 32 0.84 21.41 2.18
CA ALA A 32 1.20 21.78 0.82
C ALA A 32 2.28 20.84 0.27
N GLU A 33 2.30 20.65 -1.05
CA GLU A 33 3.35 19.90 -1.72
C GLU A 33 4.64 20.72 -1.86
N GLU A 34 5.77 20.05 -1.63
CA GLU A 34 7.07 20.50 -2.10
C GLU A 34 7.41 19.75 -3.39
N LEU A 35 8.07 20.42 -4.32
CA LEU A 35 8.58 19.80 -5.54
C LEU A 35 10.08 19.57 -5.40
N MET A 36 10.50 18.30 -5.47
CA MET A 36 11.90 17.92 -5.39
C MET A 36 12.42 17.62 -6.80
N PRO A 37 13.22 18.52 -7.40
CA PRO A 37 13.79 18.29 -8.72
C PRO A 37 14.81 17.16 -8.67
N LEU A 38 14.76 16.28 -9.65
CA LEU A 38 15.65 15.13 -9.74
C LEU A 38 16.37 15.12 -11.09
N GLN A 39 17.68 14.94 -11.03
CA GLN A 39 18.52 14.93 -12.22
C GLN A 39 18.22 13.71 -13.09
N GLY A 40 17.87 13.95 -14.37
CA GLY A 40 17.71 12.87 -15.35
C GLY A 40 16.38 12.12 -15.28
N ILE A 41 15.38 12.65 -14.57
CA ILE A 41 14.07 12.03 -14.53
C ILE A 41 13.24 12.42 -15.74
N THR A 42 12.66 11.41 -16.38
CA THR A 42 11.54 11.55 -17.30
C THR A 42 10.47 10.56 -16.86
N ASN A 43 9.44 11.00 -16.13
CA ASN A 43 8.36 10.12 -15.66
C ASN A 43 8.79 9.02 -14.66
N PRO A 44 9.01 9.37 -13.38
CA PRO A 44 9.16 8.37 -12.33
C PRO A 44 7.77 7.80 -12.00
N ILE A 45 7.70 6.49 -11.77
CA ILE A 45 6.41 5.82 -11.51
C ILE A 45 6.37 5.14 -10.16
N ARG A 46 7.47 4.56 -9.68
CA ARG A 46 7.48 3.91 -8.35
C ARG A 46 8.60 4.45 -7.50
N VAL A 47 8.35 4.55 -6.20
CA VAL A 47 9.31 5.05 -5.21
C VAL A 47 9.59 3.99 -4.16
N GLU A 48 10.85 3.77 -3.85
CA GLU A 48 11.29 2.94 -2.73
C GLU A 48 12.44 3.62 -1.99
N ILE A 49 12.58 3.33 -0.69
CA ILE A 49 13.61 3.92 0.16
C ILE A 49 14.44 2.81 0.79
N LYS A 50 15.71 2.71 0.39
CA LYS A 50 16.72 1.86 1.05
C LYS A 50 17.83 2.77 1.54
N HIS A 51 17.71 3.22 2.79
CA HIS A 51 18.61 4.20 3.40
C HIS A 51 20.09 3.89 3.12
N PRO A 52 20.89 4.87 2.66
CA PRO A 52 20.57 6.31 2.51
C PRO A 52 20.03 6.70 1.11
N PHE A 53 19.47 5.77 0.35
CA PHE A 53 19.08 5.98 -1.05
C PHE A 53 17.57 6.05 -1.27
N LEU A 54 17.19 6.85 -2.28
CA LEU A 54 15.89 6.87 -2.92
C LEU A 54 16.01 6.12 -4.24
N ILE A 55 15.12 5.15 -4.48
CA ILE A 55 15.12 4.34 -5.68
C ILE A 55 13.83 4.61 -6.45
N LEU A 56 13.98 4.88 -7.74
CA LEU A 56 12.86 5.14 -8.63
C LEU A 56 12.85 4.17 -9.80
N GLN A 57 11.66 3.73 -10.19
CA GLN A 57 11.46 3.05 -11.47
C GLN A 57 10.86 4.01 -12.49
N ASN A 58 11.46 4.04 -13.67
CA ASN A 58 11.03 4.78 -14.85
C ASN A 58 10.69 3.79 -15.97
N ILE A 59 9.40 3.58 -16.25
CA ILE A 59 8.97 2.60 -17.26
C ILE A 59 8.96 3.16 -18.69
N LYS A 60 9.20 4.46 -18.88
CA LYS A 60 9.27 5.07 -20.21
C LYS A 60 10.66 4.93 -20.85
N LEU A 61 11.65 4.48 -20.08
CA LEU A 61 13.00 4.21 -20.59
C LEU A 61 13.16 2.74 -20.93
N ASN A 62 14.00 2.45 -21.92
CA ASN A 62 14.42 1.10 -22.25
C ASN A 62 15.78 0.73 -21.62
N GLU A 63 16.56 1.73 -21.20
CA GLU A 63 17.86 1.57 -20.53
C GLU A 63 17.92 2.53 -19.35
N GLY A 64 18.51 2.10 -18.23
CA GLY A 64 18.55 2.87 -16.99
C GLY A 64 17.17 2.98 -16.33
N ILE A 65 16.33 1.94 -16.42
CA ILE A 65 14.95 1.95 -15.91
C ILE A 65 14.88 2.17 -14.39
N PHE A 66 15.91 1.81 -13.64
CA PHE A 66 16.00 2.05 -12.20
C PHE A 66 17.04 3.11 -11.91
N HIS A 67 16.65 4.12 -11.13
CA HIS A 67 17.51 5.22 -10.75
C HIS A 67 17.72 5.21 -9.25
N ILE A 68 18.98 5.38 -8.83
CA ILE A 68 19.36 5.45 -7.42
C ILE A 68 19.87 6.86 -7.14
N TYR A 69 19.20 7.55 -6.24
CA TYR A 69 19.58 8.89 -5.77
C TYR A 69 20.04 8.81 -4.32
N ASP A 70 20.99 9.67 -3.97
CA ASP A 70 21.31 9.93 -2.57
C ASP A 70 20.19 10.76 -1.94
N LEU A 71 19.58 10.26 -0.85
CA LEU A 71 18.40 10.87 -0.24
C LEU A 71 18.71 12.22 0.44
N ASN A 72 19.97 12.50 0.76
CA ASN A 72 20.36 13.76 1.44
C ASN A 72 20.71 14.88 0.46
N SER A 73 21.45 14.55 -0.60
CA SER A 73 21.95 15.49 -1.60
C SER A 73 21.09 15.55 -2.87
N HIS A 74 20.16 14.59 -3.02
CA HIS A 74 19.26 14.44 -4.17
C HIS A 74 19.98 14.21 -5.51
N LYS A 75 21.26 13.86 -5.45
CA LYS A 75 22.08 13.61 -6.65
C LYS A 75 21.89 12.19 -7.14
N LEU A 76 21.79 12.04 -8.46
CA LEU A 76 21.80 10.74 -9.11
C LEU A 76 23.15 10.05 -8.86
N LYS A 77 23.09 8.82 -8.35
CA LYS A 77 24.27 7.99 -8.03
C LYS A 77 24.51 6.94 -9.10
N ASN A 78 23.43 6.31 -9.58
CA ASN A 78 23.51 5.25 -10.56
C ASN A 78 22.18 5.08 -11.29
N THR A 79 22.23 4.53 -12.50
CA THR A 79 21.09 4.06 -13.28
C THR A 79 21.39 2.67 -13.80
N PHE A 80 20.43 1.76 -13.72
CA PHE A 80 20.63 0.38 -14.17
C PHE A 80 19.34 -0.25 -14.68
N GLY A 81 19.50 -1.43 -15.27
CA GLY A 81 18.43 -2.22 -15.86
C GLY A 81 18.12 -1.79 -17.30
N LYS A 82 17.81 -2.77 -18.13
CA LYS A 82 17.47 -2.60 -19.53
C LYS A 82 16.29 -3.51 -19.86
N THR A 83 15.33 -3.02 -20.63
CA THR A 83 14.20 -3.82 -21.07
C THR A 83 14.58 -4.69 -22.27
N GLY A 84 14.17 -5.96 -22.25
CA GLY A 84 14.38 -6.90 -23.35
C GLY A 84 14.36 -8.35 -22.85
N GLU A 85 14.67 -9.28 -23.75
CA GLU A 85 14.64 -10.74 -23.49
C GLU A 85 16.05 -11.34 -23.37
N GLY A 86 17.09 -10.51 -23.34
CA GLY A 86 18.46 -10.94 -23.11
C GLY A 86 18.71 -11.46 -21.68
N PRO A 87 19.82 -12.18 -21.44
CA PRO A 87 20.09 -12.83 -20.15
C PRO A 87 20.26 -11.87 -18.96
N ASP A 88 20.55 -10.59 -19.21
CA ASP A 88 20.72 -9.53 -18.21
C ASP A 88 19.68 -8.40 -18.38
N GLU A 89 18.61 -8.65 -19.14
CA GLU A 89 17.53 -7.70 -19.41
C GLU A 89 16.27 -8.08 -18.64
N PHE A 90 15.36 -7.11 -18.48
CA PHE A 90 14.08 -7.29 -17.80
C PHE A 90 12.92 -7.27 -18.80
N THR A 91 11.96 -8.18 -18.67
CA THR A 91 10.81 -8.22 -19.58
C THR A 91 9.72 -7.24 -19.15
N LEU A 92 9.25 -7.37 -17.91
CA LEU A 92 8.21 -6.56 -17.27
C LEU A 92 8.60 -6.27 -15.82
N PRO A 93 9.67 -5.46 -15.62
CA PRO A 93 10.20 -5.19 -14.30
C PRO A 93 9.18 -4.41 -13.45
N TRP A 94 9.17 -4.70 -12.16
CA TRP A 94 8.32 -4.05 -11.18
C TRP A 94 9.08 -3.83 -9.88
N LEU A 95 9.33 -2.56 -9.55
CA LEU A 95 9.96 -2.19 -8.30
C LEU A 95 9.03 -2.48 -7.13
N MET A 96 9.46 -3.39 -6.25
CA MET A 96 8.67 -3.83 -5.10
C MET A 96 8.90 -2.92 -3.91
N GLN A 97 7.81 -2.44 -3.30
CA GLN A 97 7.87 -1.70 -2.04
C GLN A 97 7.87 -2.68 -0.87
N THR A 98 8.98 -2.75 -0.14
CA THR A 98 9.16 -3.75 0.94
C THR A 98 9.93 -3.16 2.11
N GLN A 99 9.76 -3.73 3.30
CA GLN A 99 10.58 -3.36 4.47
C GLN A 99 11.89 -4.15 4.58
N LEU A 100 12.20 -4.99 3.57
CA LEU A 100 13.44 -5.76 3.51
C LEU A 100 14.65 -4.83 3.30
N SER A 101 15.84 -5.29 3.67
CA SER A 101 17.07 -4.51 3.48
C SER A 101 17.46 -4.38 2.01
N ASP A 102 17.24 -5.44 1.25
CA ASP A 102 17.63 -5.49 -0.16
C ASP A 102 16.53 -4.92 -1.06
N LEU A 103 16.96 -4.42 -2.21
CA LEU A 103 16.09 -4.00 -3.29
C LEU A 103 15.54 -5.25 -3.97
N LEU A 104 14.22 -5.32 -4.14
CA LEU A 104 13.54 -6.38 -4.88
C LEU A 104 12.86 -5.81 -6.11
N ILE A 105 13.10 -6.48 -7.24
CA ILE A 105 12.45 -6.22 -8.51
C ILE A 105 11.73 -7.51 -8.90
N ALA A 106 10.41 -7.47 -9.01
CA ALA A 106 9.68 -8.56 -9.62
C ALA A 106 9.82 -8.43 -11.15
N ASP A 107 10.05 -9.54 -11.83
CA ASP A 107 10.06 -9.58 -13.29
C ASP A 107 9.48 -10.93 -13.73
N GLU A 108 8.42 -10.88 -14.51
CA GLU A 108 7.57 -12.03 -14.82
C GLU A 108 7.17 -12.82 -13.56
N ASN A 109 7.74 -14.01 -13.39
CA ASN A 109 7.48 -14.94 -12.28
C ASN A 109 8.68 -15.07 -11.33
N LYS A 110 9.56 -14.07 -11.28
CA LYS A 110 10.80 -14.07 -10.51
C LYS A 110 10.96 -12.80 -9.68
N PHE A 111 11.79 -12.89 -8.65
CA PHE A 111 12.24 -11.73 -7.88
C PHE A 111 13.76 -11.62 -7.95
N HIS A 112 14.25 -10.55 -8.55
CA HIS A 112 15.66 -10.21 -8.59
C HIS A 112 16.03 -9.39 -7.36
N GLN A 113 17.07 -9.82 -6.66
CA GLN A 113 17.52 -9.22 -5.41
C GLN A 113 18.83 -8.47 -5.63
N PHE A 114 18.86 -7.21 -5.18
CA PHE A 114 20.03 -6.35 -5.27
C PHE A 114 20.35 -5.74 -3.91
N ASN A 115 21.62 -5.74 -3.54
CA ASN A 115 22.13 -4.85 -2.51
C ASN A 115 22.49 -3.49 -3.16
N ILE A 116 22.63 -2.44 -2.35
CA ILE A 116 23.17 -1.16 -2.82
C ILE A 116 24.37 -0.82 -1.95
N ASN A 117 25.55 -0.71 -2.56
CA ASN A 117 26.76 -0.38 -1.82
C ASN A 117 26.78 1.11 -1.38
N LYS A 118 27.80 1.49 -0.61
CA LYS A 118 27.93 2.85 -0.07
C LYS A 118 28.07 3.93 -1.16
N GLU A 119 28.49 3.57 -2.37
CA GLU A 119 28.57 4.47 -3.52
C GLU A 119 27.24 4.64 -4.27
N GLY A 120 26.20 3.87 -3.91
CA GLY A 120 24.91 3.86 -4.60
C GLY A 120 24.90 2.98 -5.85
N ILE A 121 25.84 2.02 -5.96
CA ILE A 121 25.90 1.06 -7.06
C ILE A 121 25.11 -0.19 -6.66
N PRO A 122 24.17 -0.65 -7.51
CA PRO A 122 23.43 -1.88 -7.26
C PRO A 122 24.35 -3.10 -7.46
N ILE A 123 24.30 -4.04 -6.53
CA ILE A 123 25.03 -5.31 -6.57
C ILE A 123 24.00 -6.43 -6.64
N PHE A 124 23.96 -7.15 -7.77
CA PHE A 124 23.09 -8.31 -7.91
C PHE A 124 23.50 -9.41 -6.93
N ILE A 125 22.54 -9.88 -6.14
CA ILE A 125 22.73 -10.96 -5.15
C ILE A 125 22.29 -12.29 -5.74
N GLY A 126 21.15 -12.29 -6.44
CA GLY A 126 20.57 -13.50 -7.01
C GLY A 126 19.10 -13.33 -7.37
N THR A 127 18.52 -14.41 -7.87
CA THR A 127 17.11 -14.49 -8.26
C THR A 127 16.40 -15.51 -7.40
N LYS A 128 15.20 -15.17 -6.94
CA LYS A 128 14.27 -16.08 -6.26
C LYS A 128 13.12 -16.40 -7.21
N GLU A 129 12.84 -17.67 -7.39
CA GLU A 129 11.75 -18.16 -8.23
C GLU A 129 10.69 -18.79 -7.33
N PRO A 130 9.60 -18.09 -6.99
CA PRO A 130 8.51 -18.67 -6.23
C PRO A 130 7.85 -19.79 -7.04
N LYS A 131 7.52 -20.90 -6.40
CA LYS A 131 6.77 -21.97 -7.06
C LYS A 131 5.33 -21.57 -7.39
N TYR A 132 4.72 -20.72 -6.57
CA TYR A 132 3.45 -20.08 -6.87
C TYR A 132 3.70 -18.82 -7.71
N THR A 133 3.17 -18.78 -8.92
CA THR A 133 3.49 -17.75 -9.92
C THR A 133 2.35 -16.77 -10.21
N ASN A 134 1.13 -17.04 -9.73
CA ASN A 134 0.00 -16.17 -10.02
C ASN A 134 0.13 -14.82 -9.29
N ALA A 135 -0.05 -13.72 -10.03
CA ALA A 135 -0.06 -12.34 -9.53
C ALA A 135 1.14 -11.92 -8.65
N ILE A 136 2.32 -12.53 -8.83
CA ILE A 136 3.45 -12.27 -7.91
C ILE A 136 3.98 -10.83 -7.92
N HIS A 137 3.70 -10.04 -8.96
CA HIS A 137 4.04 -8.61 -9.02
C HIS A 137 3.24 -7.77 -8.00
N GLU A 138 2.13 -8.30 -7.49
CA GLU A 138 1.32 -7.71 -6.41
C GLU A 138 1.72 -8.26 -5.03
N SER A 139 2.85 -8.96 -4.93
CA SER A 139 3.28 -9.57 -3.67
C SER A 139 3.65 -8.52 -2.62
N SER A 140 3.15 -8.73 -1.42
CA SER A 140 3.50 -8.00 -0.22
C SER A 140 4.35 -8.86 0.72
N PHE A 141 5.58 -8.46 0.95
CA PHE A 141 6.56 -9.26 1.69
C PHE A 141 6.46 -9.08 3.20
N ILE A 142 6.39 -10.19 3.93
CA ILE A 142 6.55 -10.21 5.40
C ILE A 142 8.04 -10.31 5.73
N ASN A 143 8.76 -11.19 5.03
CA ASN A 143 10.20 -11.39 5.16
C ASN A 143 10.75 -11.99 3.86
N ASP A 144 12.04 -12.36 3.84
CA ASP A 144 12.73 -12.88 2.65
C ASP A 144 12.16 -14.19 2.07
N SER A 145 11.32 -14.89 2.81
CA SER A 145 10.75 -16.20 2.46
C SER A 145 9.23 -16.23 2.44
N LEU A 146 8.55 -15.29 3.10
CA LEU A 146 7.09 -15.24 3.25
C LEU A 146 6.52 -13.96 2.63
N PHE A 147 5.47 -14.14 1.83
CA PHE A 147 4.76 -13.04 1.19
C PHE A 147 3.26 -13.34 1.09
N VAL A 148 2.49 -12.28 0.89
CA VAL A 148 1.05 -12.29 0.70
C VAL A 148 0.76 -11.87 -0.73
N VAL A 149 -0.16 -12.56 -1.39
CA VAL A 149 -0.65 -12.21 -2.73
C VAL A 149 -2.16 -12.31 -2.77
N ASP A 150 -2.80 -11.44 -3.55
CA ASP A 150 -4.22 -11.57 -3.85
C ASP A 150 -4.43 -12.58 -4.97
N ALA A 151 -5.31 -13.55 -4.75
CA ALA A 151 -5.67 -14.52 -5.78
C ALA A 151 -6.42 -13.87 -6.97
N MET A 152 -7.03 -12.69 -6.76
CA MET A 152 -7.77 -11.92 -7.74
C MET A 152 -8.77 -12.81 -8.51
N TYR A 153 -8.50 -13.05 -9.79
CA TYR A 153 -9.36 -13.84 -10.68
C TYR A 153 -9.30 -15.35 -10.44
N THR A 154 -8.35 -15.87 -9.65
CA THR A 154 -8.28 -17.30 -9.30
C THR A 154 -9.04 -17.65 -8.02
N GLY A 155 -9.54 -16.67 -7.28
CA GLY A 155 -10.42 -16.90 -6.14
C GLY A 155 -10.58 -15.70 -5.20
N PRO A 156 -11.55 -15.74 -4.28
CA PRO A 156 -11.87 -14.63 -3.36
C PRO A 156 -10.95 -14.54 -2.13
N TYR A 157 -9.65 -14.85 -2.31
CA TYR A 157 -8.72 -15.07 -1.20
C TYR A 157 -7.49 -14.18 -1.28
N LEU A 158 -6.98 -13.78 -0.12
CA LEU A 158 -5.55 -13.51 0.04
C LEU A 158 -4.83 -14.80 0.41
N HIS A 159 -3.68 -15.04 -0.19
CA HIS A 159 -2.84 -16.20 0.06
C HIS A 159 -1.57 -15.80 0.80
N LEU A 160 -1.23 -16.56 1.85
CA LEU A 160 0.05 -16.50 2.53
C LEU A 160 0.91 -17.63 1.96
N LEU A 161 2.04 -17.26 1.38
CA LEU A 161 2.89 -18.16 0.61
C LEU A 161 4.33 -18.16 1.15
N SER A 162 5.01 -19.24 0.84
CA SER A 162 6.46 -19.37 0.91
C SER A 162 7.00 -19.50 -0.50
N MET A 163 8.25 -19.06 -0.72
CA MET A 163 8.94 -19.23 -2.00
C MET A 163 8.91 -20.67 -2.53
N GLN A 164 8.93 -21.66 -1.63
CA GLN A 164 9.05 -23.07 -1.99
C GLN A 164 7.73 -23.82 -2.07
N ASP A 165 6.61 -23.17 -1.75
CA ASP A 165 5.31 -23.82 -1.67
C ASP A 165 4.53 -23.60 -2.98
N GLU A 166 3.98 -24.68 -3.54
CA GLU A 166 3.08 -24.61 -4.70
C GLU A 166 1.65 -24.22 -4.31
N LEU A 167 1.30 -24.43 -3.04
CA LEU A 167 -0.02 -24.11 -2.48
C LEU A 167 0.12 -23.11 -1.33
N PRO A 168 -0.90 -22.25 -1.11
CA PRO A 168 -0.92 -21.34 0.02
C PRO A 168 -0.79 -22.08 1.36
N LYS A 169 0.09 -21.58 2.24
CA LYS A 169 0.16 -22.02 3.64
C LYS A 169 -1.15 -21.76 4.37
N LYS A 170 -1.77 -20.63 4.06
CA LYS A 170 -3.06 -20.20 4.58
C LYS A 170 -3.73 -19.28 3.56
N SER A 171 -5.06 -19.29 3.55
CA SER A 171 -5.87 -18.41 2.73
C SER A 171 -6.88 -17.68 3.61
N TRP A 172 -7.07 -16.39 3.37
CA TRP A 172 -8.11 -15.59 4.01
C TRP A 172 -9.14 -15.17 2.97
N LYS A 173 -10.38 -15.64 3.14
CA LYS A 173 -11.49 -15.31 2.24
C LYS A 173 -12.04 -13.94 2.61
N TYR A 174 -12.07 -13.01 1.66
CA TYR A 174 -12.51 -11.65 1.93
C TYR A 174 -13.54 -11.10 0.93
N ARG A 175 -13.73 -11.79 -0.21
CA ARG A 175 -14.72 -11.45 -1.23
C ARG A 175 -15.80 -12.50 -1.38
N ASN A 176 -16.86 -12.12 -2.07
CA ASN A 176 -17.89 -13.03 -2.51
C ASN A 176 -17.36 -13.89 -3.68
N PRO A 177 -17.37 -15.24 -3.60
CA PRO A 177 -16.96 -16.10 -4.72
C PRO A 177 -17.82 -15.93 -5.98
N ASP A 178 -19.05 -15.43 -5.85
CA ASP A 178 -19.95 -15.22 -6.99
C ASP A 178 -19.58 -13.96 -7.79
N MET A 179 -18.75 -13.08 -7.22
CA MET A 179 -18.21 -11.90 -7.89
C MET A 179 -16.93 -12.26 -8.65
N ILE A 180 -17.06 -12.51 -9.95
CA ILE A 180 -15.96 -12.93 -10.81
C ILE A 180 -15.06 -11.74 -11.20
N ASP A 181 -15.66 -10.60 -11.51
CA ASP A 181 -14.91 -9.41 -11.91
C ASP A 181 -14.34 -8.69 -10.68
N TYR A 182 -13.03 -8.86 -10.48
CA TYR A 182 -12.28 -8.25 -9.39
C TYR A 182 -12.47 -6.74 -9.29
N PHE A 183 -12.40 -6.04 -10.43
CA PHE A 183 -12.45 -4.58 -10.47
C PHE A 183 -13.86 -4.01 -10.21
N ALA A 184 -14.87 -4.85 -10.38
CA ALA A 184 -16.27 -4.57 -10.08
C ALA A 184 -16.73 -5.09 -8.70
N ASP A 185 -15.84 -5.69 -7.92
CA ASP A 185 -16.18 -6.21 -6.59
C ASP A 185 -16.13 -5.08 -5.53
N PRO A 186 -17.24 -4.78 -4.81
CA PRO A 186 -17.23 -3.79 -3.72
C PRO A 186 -16.25 -4.11 -2.59
N ASP A 187 -15.85 -5.38 -2.45
CA ASP A 187 -14.89 -5.86 -1.46
C ASP A 187 -13.45 -5.93 -2.00
N MET A 188 -13.19 -5.51 -3.25
CA MET A 188 -11.83 -5.35 -3.80
C MET A 188 -10.97 -4.43 -2.92
N GLY A 189 -9.67 -4.67 -2.88
CA GLY A 189 -8.72 -3.84 -2.15
C GLY A 189 -7.28 -4.13 -2.53
N LEU A 190 -6.34 -3.71 -1.68
CA LEU A 190 -4.92 -4.01 -1.83
C LEU A 190 -4.34 -4.48 -0.50
N ALA A 191 -3.51 -5.51 -0.58
CA ALA A 191 -2.75 -6.03 0.55
C ALA A 191 -1.40 -5.32 0.67
N TYR A 192 -0.97 -5.12 1.90
CA TYR A 192 0.34 -4.61 2.28
C TYR A 192 0.87 -5.46 3.42
N ALA A 193 2.19 -5.70 3.45
CA ALA A 193 2.80 -6.47 4.54
C ALA A 193 4.16 -5.92 4.93
N ASN A 194 4.49 -6.14 6.20
CA ASN A 194 5.83 -5.99 6.75
C ASN A 194 6.09 -7.14 7.72
N GLU A 195 7.20 -7.08 8.47
CA GLU A 195 7.60 -8.15 9.37
C GLU A 195 6.67 -8.37 10.58
N LYS A 196 5.69 -7.48 10.79
CA LYS A 196 4.78 -7.48 11.96
C LYS A 196 3.31 -7.64 11.59
N ARG A 197 2.88 -7.18 10.42
CA ARG A 197 1.47 -7.05 10.05
C ARG A 197 1.23 -7.39 8.59
N ILE A 198 0.03 -7.89 8.35
CA ILE A 198 -0.64 -7.87 7.06
C ILE A 198 -1.78 -6.86 7.19
N VAL A 199 -1.90 -5.96 6.23
CA VAL A 199 -2.94 -4.93 6.20
C VAL A 199 -3.66 -5.02 4.87
N PHE A 200 -5.00 -5.03 4.91
CA PHE A 200 -5.83 -5.00 3.71
C PHE A 200 -6.67 -3.73 3.67
N CYS A 201 -6.44 -2.89 2.65
CA CYS A 201 -7.15 -1.63 2.46
C CYS A 201 -8.20 -1.80 1.37
N TYR A 202 -9.47 -1.57 1.70
CA TYR A 202 -10.56 -1.76 0.73
C TYR A 202 -10.74 -0.56 -0.20
N GLY A 203 -10.96 -0.86 -1.48
CA GLY A 203 -11.05 0.11 -2.57
C GLY A 203 -12.38 0.86 -2.60
N TYR A 204 -13.51 0.20 -2.36
CA TYR A 204 -14.84 0.81 -2.49
C TYR A 204 -15.60 0.99 -1.17
N LYS A 205 -15.03 0.53 -0.06
CA LYS A 205 -15.54 0.80 1.28
C LYS A 205 -14.44 1.39 2.15
N LYS A 206 -14.81 2.32 3.04
CA LYS A 206 -13.88 2.94 3.99
C LYS A 206 -13.61 2.01 5.16
N GLN A 207 -12.88 0.94 4.86
CA GLN A 207 -12.51 -0.11 5.79
C GLN A 207 -11.05 -0.51 5.58
N ILE A 208 -10.37 -0.84 6.68
CA ILE A 208 -9.03 -1.43 6.69
C ILE A 208 -9.01 -2.58 7.69
N ASP A 209 -8.51 -3.73 7.28
CA ASP A 209 -8.33 -4.89 8.14
C ASP A 209 -6.83 -5.05 8.49
N PHE A 210 -6.52 -4.97 9.77
CA PHE A 210 -5.18 -5.20 10.33
C PHE A 210 -5.12 -6.62 10.88
N MET A 211 -4.14 -7.39 10.39
CA MET A 211 -3.94 -8.79 10.73
C MET A 211 -2.52 -9.03 11.21
N ASP A 212 -2.31 -10.07 12.01
CA ASP A 212 -0.97 -10.61 12.22
C ASP A 212 -0.44 -11.29 10.95
N THR A 213 0.82 -11.72 10.98
CA THR A 213 1.49 -12.38 9.84
C THR A 213 0.95 -13.80 9.55
N ASN A 214 -0.04 -14.27 10.32
CA ASN A 214 -0.73 -15.54 10.13
C ASN A 214 -2.19 -15.32 9.72
N PHE A 215 -2.58 -14.14 9.22
CA PHE A 215 -3.96 -13.77 8.87
C PHE A 215 -4.98 -13.80 10.02
N ASN A 216 -4.55 -13.72 11.28
CA ASN A 216 -5.50 -13.53 12.37
C ASN A 216 -5.86 -12.04 12.42
N LEU A 217 -7.16 -11.72 12.31
CA LEU A 217 -7.64 -10.34 12.38
C LEU A 217 -7.39 -9.77 13.78
N ILE A 218 -6.58 -8.73 13.85
CA ILE A 218 -6.31 -7.96 15.06
C ILE A 218 -7.38 -6.88 15.22
N LYS A 219 -7.62 -6.11 14.16
CA LYS A 219 -8.58 -5.01 14.19
C LYS A 219 -9.16 -4.74 12.81
N ARG A 220 -10.46 -4.46 12.78
CA ARG A 220 -11.16 -3.92 11.61
C ARG A 220 -11.52 -2.47 11.89
N VAL A 221 -10.89 -1.56 11.15
CA VAL A 221 -11.20 -0.14 11.22
C VAL A 221 -12.24 0.15 10.15
N LYS A 222 -13.42 0.64 10.55
CA LYS A 222 -14.53 0.94 9.64
C LYS A 222 -15.08 2.32 9.93
N PHE A 223 -15.15 3.14 8.90
CA PHE A 223 -15.74 4.48 8.95
C PHE A 223 -17.09 4.48 8.24
N LYS A 224 -17.93 5.49 8.50
CA LYS A 224 -19.12 5.68 7.67
C LYS A 224 -18.67 6.14 6.28
N PHE A 225 -19.15 5.42 5.28
CA PHE A 225 -18.89 5.74 3.90
C PHE A 225 -20.00 5.13 3.05
N ASN A 226 -20.64 5.96 2.24
CA ASN A 226 -21.63 5.53 1.27
C ASN A 226 -20.90 5.01 0.03
N GLY A 227 -20.31 3.82 0.15
CA GLY A 227 -19.62 3.14 -0.94
C GLY A 227 -20.61 2.61 -1.99
N PRO A 228 -20.15 2.40 -3.24
CA PRO A 228 -20.97 1.79 -4.27
C PRO A 228 -21.29 0.33 -3.92
N THR A 229 -22.50 -0.10 -4.26
CA THR A 229 -22.94 -1.50 -4.12
C THR A 229 -23.02 -2.24 -5.45
N ILE A 230 -23.03 -1.49 -6.57
CA ILE A 230 -23.06 -2.01 -7.93
C ILE A 230 -21.97 -1.29 -8.72
N ILE A 231 -21.01 -2.04 -9.23
CA ILE A 231 -19.90 -1.55 -10.03
C ILE A 231 -19.85 -2.42 -11.28
N ASN A 232 -19.55 -1.80 -12.42
CA ASN A 232 -19.34 -2.49 -13.69
C ASN A 232 -18.44 -1.63 -14.59
N SER A 233 -18.08 -2.16 -15.75
CA SER A 233 -17.23 -1.47 -16.72
C SER A 233 -17.78 -0.12 -17.20
N GLU A 234 -19.09 0.11 -17.12
CA GLU A 234 -19.73 1.35 -17.56
C GLU A 234 -19.65 2.46 -16.50
N ASN A 235 -19.72 2.11 -15.21
CA ASN A 235 -19.80 3.09 -14.12
C ASN A 235 -18.54 3.19 -13.24
N GLN A 236 -17.54 2.33 -13.43
CA GLN A 236 -16.37 2.23 -12.54
C GLN A 236 -15.60 3.56 -12.39
N GLY A 237 -15.62 4.41 -13.42
CA GLY A 237 -14.99 5.74 -13.36
C GLY A 237 -15.78 6.79 -12.57
N ASP A 238 -17.10 6.59 -12.39
CA ASP A 238 -18.02 7.54 -11.77
C ASP A 238 -18.35 7.16 -10.31
N VAL A 239 -18.13 5.90 -9.90
CA VAL A 239 -18.36 5.47 -8.52
C VAL A 239 -17.32 6.04 -7.56
N LYS A 240 -17.73 6.28 -6.30
CA LYS A 240 -16.83 6.75 -5.26
C LYS A 240 -15.84 5.67 -4.85
N VAL A 241 -14.59 6.08 -4.69
CA VAL A 241 -13.47 5.25 -4.28
C VAL A 241 -13.03 5.65 -2.88
N SER A 242 -12.63 4.67 -2.08
CA SER A 242 -12.08 4.83 -0.75
C SER A 242 -10.56 4.84 -0.77
N TYR A 243 -9.90 3.71 -0.48
CA TYR A 243 -8.44 3.63 -0.38
C TYR A 243 -7.84 3.17 -1.71
N VAL A 244 -6.82 3.89 -2.21
CA VAL A 244 -6.26 3.61 -3.55
C VAL A 244 -4.78 3.24 -3.56
N TYR A 245 -3.97 3.91 -2.72
CA TYR A 245 -2.53 3.71 -2.62
C TYR A 245 -2.17 3.82 -1.15
N SER A 246 -1.38 2.87 -0.66
CA SER A 246 -0.87 2.91 0.69
C SER A 246 0.59 2.50 0.72
N TYR A 247 1.26 2.91 1.79
CA TYR A 247 2.61 2.47 2.12
C TYR A 247 2.58 1.94 3.55
N LEU A 248 2.98 0.68 3.74
CA LEU A 248 3.16 0.09 5.06
C LEU A 248 4.63 0.20 5.46
N GLY A 249 4.93 1.19 6.30
CA GLY A 249 6.25 1.38 6.90
C GLY A 249 6.52 0.39 8.03
N LYS A 250 7.56 0.65 8.84
CA LYS A 250 7.88 -0.19 10.00
C LYS A 250 7.02 0.12 11.22
N HIS A 251 6.42 1.30 11.27
CA HIS A 251 5.66 1.79 12.43
C HIS A 251 4.24 2.21 12.09
N TYR A 252 4.00 2.65 10.85
CA TYR A 252 2.69 3.14 10.45
C TYR A 252 2.26 2.62 9.09
N LEU A 253 0.93 2.54 8.92
CA LEU A 253 0.30 2.51 7.62
C LEU A 253 -0.02 3.96 7.21
N TYR A 254 0.35 4.31 5.99
CA TYR A 254 0.01 5.56 5.34
C TYR A 254 -0.93 5.25 4.18
N ALA A 255 -2.21 5.60 4.28
CA ALA A 255 -3.23 5.24 3.29
C ALA A 255 -3.84 6.49 2.64
N LEU A 256 -3.79 6.58 1.31
CA LEU A 256 -4.50 7.63 0.58
C LEU A 256 -5.98 7.30 0.45
N TYR A 257 -6.79 8.23 0.92
CA TYR A 257 -8.24 8.20 0.87
C TYR A 257 -8.76 9.25 -0.11
N PHE A 258 -9.59 8.82 -1.06
CA PHE A 258 -10.22 9.70 -2.06
C PHE A 258 -11.54 10.27 -1.56
N GLY A 259 -12.50 9.41 -1.22
CA GLY A 259 -13.86 9.81 -0.90
C GLY A 259 -14.68 10.32 -2.10
N THR A 260 -14.10 10.28 -3.29
CA THR A 260 -14.63 10.78 -4.56
C THR A 260 -14.40 9.75 -5.68
N SER A 261 -14.92 9.98 -6.88
CA SER A 261 -14.68 9.11 -8.04
C SER A 261 -13.35 9.44 -8.73
N TRP A 262 -12.84 8.50 -9.53
CA TRP A 262 -11.65 8.75 -10.35
C TRP A 262 -11.83 9.95 -11.29
N LYS A 263 -13.00 10.04 -11.92
CA LYS A 263 -13.33 11.14 -12.84
C LYS A 263 -13.38 12.49 -12.15
N GLU A 264 -13.99 12.57 -10.97
CA GLU A 264 -14.04 13.81 -10.18
C GLU A 264 -12.65 14.19 -9.66
N ASN A 265 -11.86 13.24 -9.16
CA ASN A 265 -10.50 13.50 -8.72
C ASN A 265 -9.60 14.03 -9.84
N ARG A 266 -9.66 13.42 -11.03
CA ARG A 266 -8.90 13.86 -12.22
C ARG A 266 -9.39 15.22 -12.72
N ALA A 267 -10.70 15.47 -12.72
CA ALA A 267 -11.26 16.77 -13.05
C ALA A 267 -10.79 17.88 -12.09
N ASN A 268 -10.49 17.53 -10.84
CA ASN A 268 -9.89 18.42 -9.84
C ASN A 268 -8.34 18.41 -9.84
N SER A 269 -7.72 18.05 -10.96
CA SER A 269 -6.26 17.97 -11.12
C SER A 269 -5.57 17.12 -10.05
N THR A 270 -6.24 16.05 -9.58
CA THR A 270 -5.77 15.11 -8.55
C THR A 270 -5.58 15.70 -7.15
N ARG A 271 -6.14 16.88 -6.89
CA ARG A 271 -6.01 17.60 -5.60
C ARG A 271 -7.13 17.26 -4.61
N GLY A 272 -6.92 17.64 -3.34
CA GLY A 272 -7.93 17.52 -2.29
C GLY A 272 -8.09 16.09 -1.77
N THR A 273 -7.00 15.33 -1.75
CA THR A 273 -6.98 13.97 -1.21
C THR A 273 -6.53 13.96 0.24
N PHE A 274 -6.85 12.90 0.97
CA PHE A 274 -6.42 12.74 2.35
C PHE A 274 -5.38 11.63 2.48
N LEU A 275 -4.33 11.88 3.25
CA LEU A 275 -3.43 10.84 3.75
C LEU A 275 -3.84 10.50 5.19
N GLU A 276 -4.38 9.31 5.39
CA GLU A 276 -4.78 8.79 6.70
C GLU A 276 -3.67 7.89 7.24
N VAL A 277 -3.20 8.18 8.46
CA VAL A 277 -2.12 7.44 9.11
C VAL A 277 -2.63 6.64 10.29
N PHE A 278 -2.25 5.37 10.36
CA PHE A 278 -2.61 4.44 11.42
C PHE A 278 -1.36 3.80 11.99
N ASP A 279 -1.37 3.49 13.29
CA ASP A 279 -0.37 2.58 13.85
C ASP A 279 -0.61 1.14 13.38
N LEU A 280 0.32 0.25 13.72
CA LEU A 280 0.24 -1.17 13.33
C LEU A 280 -0.89 -1.94 14.04
N ASP A 281 -1.53 -1.37 15.05
CA ASP A 281 -2.69 -1.96 15.74
C ASP A 281 -4.01 -1.40 15.20
N GLY A 282 -3.96 -0.54 14.17
CA GLY A 282 -5.12 0.04 13.52
C GLY A 282 -5.76 1.18 14.32
N ASN A 283 -5.00 1.89 15.15
CA ASN A 283 -5.47 3.13 15.77
C ASN A 283 -5.20 4.31 14.82
N PRO A 284 -6.20 5.17 14.54
CA PRO A 284 -5.99 6.40 13.79
C PRO A 284 -5.02 7.33 14.53
N ILE A 285 -3.99 7.82 13.85
CA ILE A 285 -2.95 8.69 14.43
C ILE A 285 -3.11 10.14 13.95
N VAL A 286 -3.18 10.35 12.64
CA VAL A 286 -3.35 11.68 12.04
C VAL A 286 -3.94 11.55 10.65
N ARG A 287 -4.78 12.51 10.25
CA ARG A 287 -5.21 12.68 8.87
C ARG A 287 -4.62 13.97 8.31
N TYR A 288 -3.97 13.88 7.17
CA TYR A 288 -3.49 15.05 6.44
C TYR A 288 -4.40 15.34 5.24
N HIS A 289 -4.87 16.57 5.11
CA HIS A 289 -5.44 17.08 3.87
C HIS A 289 -4.30 17.55 2.95
N LEU A 290 -4.17 16.94 1.77
CA LEU A 290 -3.16 17.31 0.79
C LEU A 290 -3.75 18.35 -0.17
N GLU A 291 -3.34 19.61 -0.03
CA GLU A 291 -3.78 20.70 -0.93
C GLU A 291 -3.18 20.59 -2.33
N GLY A 292 -2.00 19.98 -2.41
CA GLY A 292 -1.30 19.69 -3.65
C GLY A 292 -1.89 18.49 -4.39
N ARG A 293 -1.16 18.04 -5.42
CA ARG A 293 -1.49 16.82 -6.15
C ARG A 293 -1.26 15.61 -5.25
N ARG A 294 -2.11 14.61 -5.41
CA ARG A 294 -1.94 13.35 -4.68
C ARG A 294 -0.67 12.64 -5.15
N PRO A 295 0.14 12.10 -4.23
CA PRO A 295 1.24 11.23 -4.59
C PRO A 295 0.71 9.84 -5.02
N VAL A 296 1.36 9.23 -5.99
CA VAL A 296 1.11 7.86 -6.47
C VAL A 296 2.36 7.02 -6.18
N TYR A 297 2.17 5.73 -5.88
CA TYR A 297 3.24 4.76 -5.59
C TYR A 297 4.35 5.31 -4.68
N PHE A 298 3.93 5.97 -3.61
CA PHE A 298 4.80 6.73 -2.73
C PHE A 298 5.46 5.85 -1.68
N ALA A 299 6.60 6.31 -1.17
CA ALA A 299 7.27 5.75 -0.01
C ALA A 299 7.40 6.82 1.09
N VAL A 300 7.43 6.39 2.35
CA VAL A 300 7.62 7.29 3.49
C VAL A 300 8.92 6.95 4.21
N ASP A 301 9.80 7.95 4.32
CA ASP A 301 10.94 7.88 5.23
C ASP A 301 10.47 8.13 6.66
N GLU A 302 10.25 7.08 7.45
CA GLU A 302 9.85 7.19 8.86
C GLU A 302 10.96 7.74 9.78
N LYS A 303 12.20 7.95 9.30
CA LYS A 303 13.23 8.66 10.08
C LYS A 303 13.00 10.16 10.08
N THR A 304 12.63 10.72 8.93
CA THR A 304 12.39 12.16 8.76
C THR A 304 10.90 12.50 8.68
N PHE A 305 10.03 11.50 8.62
CA PHE A 305 8.60 11.61 8.32
C PHE A 305 8.36 12.43 7.05
N THR A 306 9.06 12.06 5.99
CA THR A 306 8.90 12.66 4.66
C THR A 306 8.30 11.63 3.71
N LEU A 307 7.18 11.98 3.07
CA LEU A 307 6.61 11.21 1.98
C LEU A 307 7.22 11.67 0.65
N TYR A 308 7.59 10.70 -0.17
CA TYR A 308 8.11 10.90 -1.52
C TYR A 308 7.23 10.10 -2.50
N GLY A 309 6.61 10.76 -3.47
CA GLY A 309 5.71 10.10 -4.41
C GLY A 309 5.66 10.77 -5.78
N THR A 310 5.12 10.07 -6.76
CA THR A 310 5.03 10.56 -8.15
C THR A 310 3.65 11.15 -8.43
N GLY A 311 3.49 11.90 -9.51
CA GLY A 311 2.16 12.29 -10.00
C GLY A 311 1.44 11.13 -10.72
N GLU A 312 0.17 11.34 -11.10
CA GLU A 312 -0.56 10.43 -11.99
C GLU A 312 -0.02 10.51 -13.43
N ASP A 313 0.01 9.38 -14.14
CA ASP A 313 0.40 9.19 -15.55
C ASP A 313 1.78 9.68 -16.00
N GLY A 314 2.61 10.13 -15.05
CA GLY A 314 3.95 10.53 -15.42
C GLY A 314 4.01 11.73 -16.34
N ASP A 315 2.96 12.54 -16.31
CA ASP A 315 2.89 13.80 -17.02
C ASP A 315 4.05 14.68 -16.52
N PRO A 316 4.78 15.34 -17.44
CA PRO A 316 6.17 15.68 -17.22
C PRO A 316 6.29 16.81 -16.21
N GLU A 317 6.57 16.43 -14.98
CA GLU A 317 7.32 17.27 -14.08
C GLU A 317 8.53 16.46 -13.63
N ASP A 318 9.73 16.99 -13.87
CA ASP A 318 11.03 16.44 -13.44
C ASP A 318 11.18 16.41 -11.90
N ASN A 319 10.06 16.44 -11.19
CA ASN A 319 9.95 16.64 -9.76
C ASN A 319 9.20 15.48 -9.12
N LEU A 320 9.72 15.05 -7.97
CA LEU A 320 8.99 14.20 -7.06
C LEU A 320 8.11 15.05 -6.14
N LEU A 321 6.89 14.59 -5.88
CA LEU A 321 6.02 15.20 -4.88
C LEU A 321 6.55 14.85 -3.49
N VAL A 322 6.76 15.87 -2.67
CA VAL A 322 7.29 15.74 -1.32
C VAL A 322 6.32 16.35 -0.33
N TYR A 323 5.99 15.60 0.72
CA TYR A 323 5.17 16.07 1.82
C TYR A 323 5.87 15.82 3.16
N LYS A 324 6.00 16.87 3.98
CA LYS A 324 6.57 16.79 5.33
C LYS A 324 5.46 16.49 6.34
N LEU A 325 5.47 15.29 6.91
CA LEU A 325 4.45 14.79 7.83
C LEU A 325 4.75 15.27 9.26
N SER A 326 4.71 16.58 9.47
CA SER A 326 5.15 17.28 10.69
C SER A 326 4.48 16.79 11.97
N ALA A 327 3.19 16.47 11.95
CA ALA A 327 2.48 15.98 13.14
C ALA A 327 3.09 14.70 13.74
N LEU A 328 3.66 13.81 12.92
CA LEU A 328 4.24 12.55 13.39
C LEU A 328 5.58 12.75 14.11
N ARG A 329 6.28 13.87 13.86
CA ARG A 329 7.53 14.20 14.55
C ARG A 329 7.29 14.50 16.03
N THR A 330 6.14 15.07 16.36
CA THR A 330 5.79 15.46 17.74
C THR A 330 5.31 14.31 18.62
N THR A 331 4.83 13.20 18.04
CA THR A 331 4.33 12.02 18.75
C THR A 331 5.42 11.07 19.26
N ARG A 332 6.69 11.30 18.90
CA ARG A 332 7.84 10.46 19.33
C ARG A 332 8.70 11.06 20.44
N ASN A 333 8.40 12.29 20.89
CA ASN A 333 9.11 12.93 22.00
C ASN A 333 8.43 12.63 23.33
#